data_AF-A0A926KAA3-F1
#
_entry.id   AF-A0A926KAA3-F1
#
_cell.length_a   1.000
_cell.length_b   1.000
_cell.length_c   1.000
_cell.angle_alpha   90.00
_cell.angle_beta   90.00
_cell.angle_gamma   90.00
#
_symmetry.space_group_name_H-M   'P 1'
#
loop_
_entity.id
_entity.type
_entity.pdbx_description
1 polymer ?
#
loop_
_entity_poly.entity_id
_entity_poly.type
_entity_poly.pdbx_seq_one_letter_code
_entity_poly.pdbx_strand_id
1 'polypeptide(L)' 'MDQHHFTQDQLEGALDRYRSALVDAREGSEEHTTRDELISAARVILDEDDFEAHQLVQVLAGGEFGDPVWNLEEEVLDED' A
#
# COMPACT_ATOMS: atom_id res chain seq x y z
N MET A 1 -2.23 10.10 -24.24
CA MET A 1 -2.81 9.74 -22.94
C MET A 1 -2.54 8.27 -22.78
N ASP A 2 -1.40 7.95 -22.17
CA ASP A 2 -0.99 6.57 -21.96
C ASP A 2 -1.93 5.96 -20.92
N GLN A 3 -2.80 5.08 -21.40
CA GLN A 3 -3.63 4.25 -20.56
C GLN A 3 -2.67 3.25 -19.92
N HIS A 4 -2.34 3.45 -18.64
CA HIS A 4 -1.58 2.47 -17.87
C HIS A 4 -2.40 1.17 -17.80
N HIS A 5 -2.16 0.24 -18.73
CA HIS A 5 -2.69 -1.12 -18.66
C HIS A 5 -1.75 -1.93 -17.78
N PHE A 6 -2.06 -2.01 -16.49
CA PHE A 6 -1.46 -2.99 -15.60
C PHE A 6 -2.20 -4.32 -15.75
N THR A 7 -1.48 -5.44 -15.70
CA THR A 7 -2.13 -6.76 -15.63
C THR A 7 -2.68 -6.99 -14.22
N GLN A 8 -3.67 -7.89 -14.12
CA GLN A 8 -4.21 -8.30 -12.82
C GLN A 8 -3.09 -8.86 -11.91
N ASP A 9 -2.16 -9.64 -12.47
CA ASP A 9 -1.01 -10.17 -11.72
C ASP A 9 -0.09 -9.07 -11.16
N GLN A 10 0.11 -7.97 -11.89
CA GLN A 10 0.90 -6.83 -11.41
C GLN A 10 0.18 -6.10 -10.27
N LEU A 11 -1.15 -5.97 -10.37
CA LEU A 11 -1.95 -5.35 -9.33
C LEU A 11 -1.96 -6.18 -8.05
N GLU A 12 -2.23 -7.48 -8.16
CA GLU A 12 -2.17 -8.41 -7.01
C GLU A 12 -0.77 -8.44 -6.40
N GLY A 13 0.28 -8.51 -7.23
CA GLY A 13 1.66 -8.49 -6.75
C GLY A 13 2.07 -7.19 -6.04
N ALA A 14 1.54 -6.04 -6.46
CA ALA A 14 1.81 -4.77 -5.79
C ALA A 14 1.04 -4.63 -4.48
N LEU A 15 -0.22 -5.10 -4.43
CA LEU A 15 -1.01 -5.12 -3.20
C LEU A 15 -0.41 -6.08 -2.15
N ASP A 16 0.10 -7.23 -2.57
CA ASP A 16 0.76 -8.18 -1.65
C ASP A 16 2.03 -7.58 -1.03
N ARG A 17 2.85 -6.89 -1.83
CA ARG A 17 4.03 -6.17 -1.29
C ARG A 17 3.63 -5.03 -0.38
N TYR A 18 2.60 -4.27 -0.75
CA TYR A 18 2.09 -3.19 0.09
C TYR A 18 1.53 -3.70 1.42
N ARG A 19 0.87 -4.86 1.42
CA ARG A 19 0.44 -5.56 2.64
C ARG A 19 1.63 -5.87 3.54
N SER A 20 2.70 -6.45 3.01
CA SER A 20 3.92 -6.70 3.79
C SER A 20 4.49 -5.41 4.36
N ALA A 21 4.57 -4.35 3.56
CA ALA A 21 5.06 -3.05 4.03
C ALA A 21 4.18 -2.43 5.13
N LEU A 22 2.85 -2.61 5.06
CA LEU A 22 1.91 -2.17 6.10
C LEU A 22 2.10 -2.94 7.41
N VAL A 23 2.33 -4.26 7.33
CA VAL A 23 2.63 -5.09 8.49
C VAL A 23 3.96 -4.66 9.12
N ASP A 24 5.01 -4.52 8.32
CA ASP A 24 6.34 -4.09 8.79
C ASP A 24 6.28 -2.70 9.43
N ALA A 25 5.51 -1.77 8.83
CA ALA A 25 5.27 -0.45 9.41
C ALA A 25 4.56 -0.53 10.76
N ARG A 26 3.50 -1.36 10.88
CA ARG A 26 2.76 -1.56 12.14
C ARG A 26 3.65 -2.19 13.21
N GLU A 27 4.37 -3.26 12.90
CA GLU A 27 5.26 -3.96 13.83
C GLU A 27 6.45 -3.10 14.28
N GLY A 28 6.94 -2.22 13.42
CA GLY A 28 8.02 -1.27 13.72
C GLY A 28 7.57 -0.01 14.47
N SER A 29 6.27 0.19 14.65
CA SER A 29 5.69 1.42 15.21
C SER A 29 5.42 1.35 16.72
N GLU A 30 5.27 2.51 17.35
CA GLU A 30 4.85 2.60 18.75
C GLU A 30 3.32 2.53 18.87
N GLU A 31 2.79 2.13 20.05
CA GLU A 31 1.36 1.92 20.36
C GLU A 31 0.44 3.15 20.08
N HIS A 32 1.00 4.33 19.83
CA HIS A 32 0.25 5.56 19.56
C HIS A 32 0.46 6.11 18.15
N THR A 33 1.08 5.32 17.27
CA THR A 33 1.26 5.71 15.87
C THR A 33 -0.09 5.77 15.17
N THR A 34 -0.34 6.88 14.47
CA THR A 34 -1.60 7.07 13.77
C THR A 34 -1.64 6.26 12.48
N ARG A 35 -2.85 5.96 11.99
CA ARG A 35 -3.05 5.28 10.71
C ARG A 35 -2.32 5.98 9.55
N ASP A 36 -2.41 7.31 9.48
CA ASP A 36 -1.76 8.09 8.41
C ASP A 36 -0.23 8.00 8.47
N GLU A 37 0.34 7.91 9.67
CA GLU A 37 1.78 7.69 9.87
C GLU A 37 2.19 6.28 9.43
N LEU A 38 1.39 5.26 9.75
CA LEU A 38 1.62 3.88 9.31
C LEU A 38 1.55 3.74 7.79
N ILE A 39 0.53 4.34 7.15
CA ILE A 39 0.41 4.38 5.69
C ILE A 39 1.62 5.08 5.07
N SER A 40 2.05 6.20 5.65
CA SER A 40 3.21 6.94 5.15
C SER A 40 4.50 6.12 5.28
N ALA A 41 4.70 5.44 6.41
CA ALA A 41 5.86 4.57 6.64
C ALA A 41 5.84 3.36 5.69
N ALA A 42 4.70 2.69 5.52
CA ALA A 42 4.54 1.58 4.60
C ALA A 42 4.83 1.98 3.15
N ARG A 43 4.44 3.18 2.73
CA ARG A 43 4.76 3.70 1.40
C ARG A 43 6.25 3.95 1.19
N VAL A 44 6.97 4.38 2.23
CA VAL A 44 8.43 4.54 2.20
C VAL A 44 9.11 3.17 2.13
N ILE A 45 8.69 2.21 2.97
CA ILE A 45 9.22 0.82 2.94
C ILE A 45 9.02 0.22 1.55
N LEU A 46 7.82 0.37 0.97
CA LEU A 46 7.53 -0.14 -0.37
C LEU A 46 8.34 0.58 -1.46
N ASP A 47 8.57 1.90 -1.35
CA ASP A 47 9.41 2.66 -2.28
C ASP A 47 10.86 2.16 -2.28
N GLU A 48 11.38 1.84 -1.09
CA GLU A 48 12.74 1.33 -0.90
C GLU A 48 12.91 -0.12 -1.38
N ASP A 49 11.89 -0.97 -1.21
CA ASP A 49 11.93 -2.39 -1.58
C ASP A 49 11.55 -2.63 -3.06
N ASP A 50 10.46 -2.03 -3.52
CA ASP A 50 9.92 -2.18 -4.87
C ASP A 50 9.25 -0.89 -5.38
N PHE A 51 10.07 -0.04 -6.00
CA PHE A 51 9.65 1.24 -6.60
C PHE A 51 8.49 1.09 -7.61
N GLU A 52 8.45 0.01 -8.39
CA GLU A 52 7.38 -0.20 -9.38
C GLU A 52 6.05 -0.50 -8.69
N ALA A 53 6.07 -1.33 -7.65
CA ALA A 53 4.90 -1.58 -6.81
C ALA A 53 4.44 -0.31 -6.09
N HIS A 54 5.37 0.51 -5.57
CA HIS A 54 5.06 1.82 -4.98
C HIS A 54 4.29 2.72 -5.95
N GLN A 55 4.79 2.87 -7.19
CA GLN A 55 4.12 3.68 -8.20
C GLN A 55 2.73 3.16 -8.52
N LEU A 56 2.57 1.84 -8.63
CA LEU A 56 1.27 1.23 -8.91
C LEU A 56 0.27 1.48 -7.77
N VAL A 57 0.68 1.28 -6.52
CA VAL A 57 -0.14 1.56 -5.33
C VAL A 57 -0.53 3.04 -5.27
N GLN A 58 0.40 3.95 -5.59
CA GLN A 58 0.11 5.39 -5.62
C GLN A 58 -0.92 5.75 -6.68
N VAL A 59 -0.84 5.15 -7.87
CA VAL A 59 -1.83 5.34 -8.94
C VAL A 59 -3.19 4.77 -8.53
N LEU A 60 -3.23 3.61 -7.89
CA LEU A 60 -4.48 2.99 -7.41
C LEU A 60 -5.13 3.85 -6.33
N ALA A 61 -4.37 4.25 -5.31
CA ALA A 61 -4.86 5.07 -4.20
C ALA A 61 -5.39 6.46 -4.65
N GLY A 62 -4.82 7.03 -5.71
CA GLY A 62 -5.22 8.33 -6.25
C GLY A 62 -6.32 8.29 -7.32
N GLY A 63 -6.76 7.10 -7.74
CA GLY A 63 -7.68 6.89 -8.85
C GLY A 63 -9.09 6.44 -8.43
N GLU A 64 -9.94 6.20 -9.42
CA GLU A 64 -11.29 5.62 -9.25
C GLU A 64 -11.26 4.15 -8.80
N PHE A 65 -10.07 3.54 -8.77
CA PHE A 65 -9.81 2.16 -8.34
C PHE A 65 -9.09 2.13 -6.98
N GLY A 66 -9.33 3.11 -6.11
CA GLY A 66 -8.73 3.19 -4.77
C GLY A 66 -9.25 2.14 -3.79
N ASP A 67 -10.43 1.57 -4.05
CA ASP A 67 -11.10 0.61 -3.17
C ASP A 67 -10.20 -0.56 -2.71
N PRO A 68 -9.41 -1.23 -3.57
CA PRO A 68 -8.55 -2.33 -3.14
C PRO A 68 -7.44 -1.89 -2.20
N VAL A 69 -6.88 -0.68 -2.39
CA VAL A 69 -5.82 -0.14 -1.53
C VAL A 69 -6.42 0.24 -0.18
N TRP A 70 -7.56 0.93 -0.19
CA TRP A 70 -8.23 1.35 1.04
C TRP A 70 -8.74 0.15 1.86
N ASN A 71 -9.36 -0.84 1.22
CA ASN A 71 -9.79 -2.07 1.88
C ASN A 71 -8.60 -2.82 2.50
N LEU A 72 -7.45 -2.85 1.82
CA LEU A 72 -6.24 -3.47 2.36
C LEU A 72 -5.71 -2.70 3.57
N GLU A 73 -5.70 -1.38 3.52
CA GLU A 73 -5.31 -0.54 4.65
C GLU A 73 -6.24 -0.74 5.86
N GLU A 74 -7.56 -0.84 5.65
CA GLU A 74 -8.51 -1.19 6.72
C GLU A 74 -8.24 -2.58 7.28
N GLU A 75 -8.06 -3.58 6.42
CA GLU A 75 -7.79 -4.95 6.84
C GLU A 75 -6.53 -5.04 7.72
N VAL A 76 -5.41 -4.44 7.31
CA VAL A 76 -4.15 -4.60 8.03
C VAL A 76 -4.05 -3.69 9.28
N LEU A 77 -4.59 -2.47 9.20
CA LEU A 77 -4.40 -1.46 10.24
C LEU A 77 -5.56 -1.36 11.23
N ASP A 78 -6.77 -1.79 10.85
CA ASP A 78 -7.95 -1.75 11.73
C ASP A 78 -8.40 -3.15 12.20
N GLU A 79 -7.66 -4.22 11.89
CA GLU A 79 -7.83 -5.52 12.56
C GLU A 79 -7.40 -5.40 14.04
N ASP A 80 -8.34 -4.94 14.88
CA ASP A 80 -8.35 -4.97 16.35
C ASP A 80 -9.80 -5.07 16.91
#